data_AF-A0A0J5GVN4-F1
#
_entry.id   AF-A0A0J5GVN4-F1
#
_cell.length_a   1.000
_cell.length_b   1.000
_cell.length_c   1.000
_cell.angle_alpha   90.00
_cell.angle_beta   90.00
_cell.angle_gamma   90.00
#
_symmetry.space_group_name_H-M   'P 1'
#
loop_
_entity.id
_entity.type
_entity.pdbx_description
1 polymer ?
#
loop_
_entity_poly.entity_id
_entity_poly.type
_entity_poly.pdbx_seq_one_letter_code
_entity_poly.pdbx_strand_id
1 'polypeptide(L)'
;MEGIEKVIGWFGAIALLGGILVGGYLFFSIDKESFDRAKEIAESLSTNSLAQAEYQAVASLYYAQLTFALSILFGGSVVGLFFLGFAKLITTVLDQEHVLNEKLGNITRAIQETEKHRDVS
;
A
#
# COMPACT_ATOMS: atom_id res chain seq x y z
N MET A 1 10.10 -18.96 -12.98
CA MET A 1 9.16 -17.91 -12.50
C MET A 1 9.92 -16.75 -11.86
N GLU A 2 11.15 -16.46 -12.29
CA GLU A 2 11.90 -15.32 -11.76
C GLU A 2 11.32 -14.02 -12.33
N GLY A 3 10.99 -13.06 -11.46
CA GLY A 3 10.57 -11.73 -11.84
C GLY A 3 9.11 -11.39 -11.54
N ILE A 4 8.24 -12.37 -11.27
CA ILE A 4 6.84 -12.06 -10.89
C ILE A 4 6.78 -11.36 -9.54
N GLU A 5 7.67 -11.73 -8.61
CA GLU A 5 7.86 -11.08 -7.32
C GLU A 5 8.29 -9.62 -7.49
N LYS A 6 9.16 -9.33 -8.46
CA LYS A 6 9.61 -7.97 -8.76
C LYS A 6 8.48 -7.13 -9.34
N VAL A 7 7.67 -7.69 -10.23
CA VAL A 7 6.51 -7.01 -10.83
C VAL A 7 5.48 -6.68 -9.74
N ILE A 8 5.15 -7.64 -8.88
CA ILE A 8 4.24 -7.44 -7.75
C ILE A 8 4.79 -6.38 -6.79
N GLY A 9 6.10 -6.44 -6.48
CA GLY A 9 6.76 -5.45 -5.63
C GLY A 9 6.70 -4.04 -6.21
N TRP A 10 6.95 -3.88 -7.52
CA TRP A 10 6.81 -2.59 -8.20
C TRP A 10 5.39 -2.06 -8.19
N PHE A 11 4.39 -2.90 -8.44
CA PHE A 11 2.99 -2.52 -8.36
C PHE A 11 2.64 -2.04 -6.94
N GLY A 12 3.10 -2.76 -5.91
CA GLY A 12 2.93 -2.35 -4.52
C GLY A 12 3.60 -1.01 -4.20
N ALA A 13 4.82 -0.78 -4.68
CA ALA A 13 5.52 0.49 -4.50
C ALA A 13 4.81 1.67 -5.18
N ILE A 14 4.32 1.47 -6.41
CA ILE A 14 3.57 2.50 -7.16
C ILE A 14 2.25 2.81 -6.45
N ALA A 15 1.52 1.79 -5.98
CA ALA A 15 0.28 2.00 -5.24
C ALA A 15 0.52 2.76 -3.91
N LEU A 16 1.59 2.43 -3.20
CA LEU A 16 1.99 3.09 -1.96
C LEU A 16 2.32 4.56 -2.20
N LEU A 17 3.27 4.83 -3.11
CA LEU A 17 3.74 6.19 -3.42
C LEU A 17 2.62 7.02 -4.06
N GLY A 18 1.84 6.42 -4.95
CA GLY A 18 0.68 7.05 -5.57
C GLY A 18 -0.38 7.44 -4.54
N GLY A 19 -0.71 6.55 -3.60
CA GLY A 19 -1.63 6.84 -2.51
C GLY A 19 -1.15 8.00 -1.63
N ILE A 20 0.13 7.99 -1.22
CA ILE A 20 0.71 9.04 -0.38
C ILE A 20 0.74 10.38 -1.12
N LEU A 21 1.25 10.40 -2.36
CA LEU A 21 1.42 11.64 -3.12
C LEU A 21 0.07 12.24 -3.54
N VAL A 22 -0.82 11.42 -4.14
CA VAL A 22 -2.12 11.90 -4.60
C VAL A 22 -3.04 12.21 -3.43
N GLY A 23 -3.09 11.34 -2.42
CA GLY A 23 -3.89 11.56 -1.21
C GLY A 23 -3.40 12.79 -0.43
N GLY A 24 -2.09 12.96 -0.30
CA GLY A 24 -1.49 14.14 0.32
C GLY A 24 -1.77 15.42 -0.46
N TYR A 25 -1.58 15.41 -1.78
CA TYR A 25 -1.90 16.56 -2.64
C TYR A 25 -3.37 16.99 -2.51
N LEU A 26 -4.30 16.03 -2.56
CA LEU A 26 -5.72 16.31 -2.38
C LEU A 26 -6.02 16.88 -1.00
N PHE A 27 -5.39 16.35 0.06
CA PHE A 27 -5.57 16.85 1.43
C PHE A 27 -5.16 18.32 1.57
N PHE A 28 -4.03 18.72 0.98
CA PHE A 28 -3.58 20.12 1.01
C PHE A 28 -4.38 21.05 0.09
N SER A 29 -5.16 20.48 -0.84
CA SER A 29 -6.00 21.25 -1.79
C SER A 29 -7.43 21.44 -1.29
N ILE A 30 -7.78 20.95 -0.10
CA ILE A 30 -9.11 21.11 0.49
C ILE A 30 -9.32 22.57 0.86
N ASP A 31 -10.42 23.16 0.39
CA ASP A 31 -10.81 24.52 0.71
C ASP A 31 -11.37 24.62 2.14
N LYS A 32 -10.45 24.73 3.10
CA LYS A 32 -10.79 24.91 4.51
C LYS A 32 -11.29 26.33 4.80
N GLU A 33 -10.85 27.34 4.04
CA GLU A 33 -11.19 28.73 4.31
C GLU A 33 -12.68 29.00 4.08
N SER A 34 -13.25 28.46 3.00
CA SER A 34 -14.69 28.55 2.76
C SER A 34 -15.52 27.88 3.85
N PHE A 35 -15.05 26.75 4.40
CA PHE A 35 -15.70 26.09 5.53
C PHE A 35 -15.68 26.94 6.80
N ASP A 36 -14.51 27.48 7.16
CA ASP A 36 -14.34 28.30 8.37
C ASP A 36 -15.21 29.58 8.29
N ARG A 37 -15.25 30.24 7.12
CA ARG A 37 -16.11 31.42 6.91
C ARG A 37 -17.60 31.08 6.96
N ALA A 38 -18.03 30.00 6.30
CA ALA A 38 -19.43 29.59 6.33
C ALA A 38 -19.89 29.23 7.75
N LYS A 39 -19.00 28.61 8.53
CA LYS A 39 -19.23 28.31 9.94
C LYS A 39 -19.42 29.58 10.77
N GLU A 40 -18.52 30.55 10.63
CA GLU A 40 -18.59 31.83 11.35
C GLU A 40 -19.87 32.61 11.00
N ILE A 41 -20.26 32.64 9.72
CA ILE A 41 -21.49 33.29 9.27
C ILE A 41 -22.72 32.58 9.87
N ALA A 42 -22.78 31.25 9.84
CA ALA A 42 -23.89 30.51 10.43
C ALA A 42 -24.00 30.68 11.95
N GLU A 43 -22.87 30.78 12.65
CA GLU A 43 -22.83 31.04 14.10
C GLU A 43 -23.30 32.48 14.42
N SER A 44 -22.87 33.46 13.64
CA SER A 44 -23.26 34.87 13.82
C SER A 44 -24.73 35.14 13.45
N LEU A 45 -25.27 34.41 12.47
CA LEU A 45 -26.65 34.52 11.99
C LEU A 45 -27.47 33.26 12.32
N SER A 46 -27.39 32.80 13.57
CA SER A 46 -27.95 31.50 14.00
C SER A 46 -29.46 31.33 13.76
N THR A 47 -30.23 32.41 13.67
CA THR A 47 -31.68 32.37 13.37
C THR A 47 -32.00 32.41 11.88
N ASN A 48 -31.01 32.64 11.01
CA ASN A 48 -31.18 32.68 9.56
C ASN A 48 -31.05 31.26 8.97
N SER A 49 -32.18 30.72 8.53
CA SER A 49 -32.24 29.38 7.93
C SER A 49 -31.41 29.24 6.66
N LEU A 50 -31.23 30.31 5.88
CA LEU A 50 -30.42 30.28 4.66
C LEU A 50 -28.93 30.13 4.99
N ALA A 51 -28.44 30.89 5.99
CA ALA A 51 -27.05 30.82 6.43
C ALA A 51 -26.70 29.44 7.01
N GLN A 52 -27.61 28.83 7.78
CA GLN A 52 -27.43 27.46 8.26
C GLN A 52 -27.40 26.42 7.14
N ALA A 53 -28.26 26.57 6.13
CA ALA A 53 -28.29 25.66 4.97
C ALA A 53 -27.01 25.76 4.14
N GLU A 54 -26.50 26.97 3.93
CA GLU A 54 -25.22 27.21 3.24
C GLU A 54 -24.06 26.56 4.00
N TYR A 55 -23.99 26.76 5.32
CA TYR A 55 -22.99 26.09 6.14
C TYR A 55 -23.08 24.56 6.06
N GLN A 56 -24.28 23.97 6.11
CA GLN A 56 -24.42 22.52 5.96
C GLN A 56 -23.92 22.02 4.60
N ALA A 57 -24.20 22.74 3.51
CA ALA A 57 -23.73 22.38 2.18
C ALA A 57 -22.20 22.43 2.09
N VAL A 58 -21.58 23.50 2.58
CA VAL A 58 -20.11 23.66 2.59
C VAL A 58 -19.45 22.65 3.52
N ALA A 59 -20.02 22.38 4.69
CA ALA A 59 -19.55 21.36 5.61
C ALA A 59 -19.56 19.96 4.98
N SER A 60 -20.66 19.60 4.31
CA SER A 60 -20.78 18.33 3.60
C SER A 60 -19.70 18.18 2.53
N LEU A 61 -19.47 19.24 1.74
CA LEU A 61 -18.43 19.24 0.71
C LEU A 61 -17.03 19.08 1.31
N TYR A 62 -16.72 19.83 2.37
CA TYR A 62 -15.44 19.75 3.08
C TYR A 62 -15.18 18.33 3.61
N TYR A 63 -16.13 17.74 4.33
CA TYR A 63 -15.97 16.38 4.87
C TYR A 63 -15.92 15.31 3.79
N ALA A 64 -16.65 15.48 2.67
CA ALA A 64 -16.55 14.57 1.54
C ALA A 64 -15.15 14.61 0.90
N GLN A 65 -14.59 15.81 0.68
CA GLN A 65 -13.23 15.98 0.16
C GLN A 65 -12.19 15.41 1.11
N LEU A 66 -12.32 15.67 2.41
CA LEU A 66 -11.45 15.13 3.45
C LEU A 66 -11.48 13.61 3.47
N THR A 67 -12.68 13.02 3.47
CA THR A 67 -12.86 11.56 3.45
C THR A 67 -12.22 10.97 2.20
N PHE A 68 -12.45 11.57 1.03
CA PHE A 68 -11.86 11.11 -0.22
C PHE A 68 -10.33 11.14 -0.20
N ALA A 69 -9.73 12.24 0.28
CA ALA A 69 -8.28 12.38 0.39
C ALA A 69 -7.69 11.32 1.34
N LEU A 70 -8.32 11.12 2.51
CA LEU A 70 -7.91 10.10 3.46
C LEU A 70 -8.09 8.67 2.92
N SER A 71 -9.19 8.39 2.22
CA SER A 71 -9.44 7.10 1.60
C SER A 71 -8.38 6.76 0.54
N ILE A 72 -7.95 7.73 -0.27
CA ILE A 72 -6.85 7.52 -1.21
C ILE A 72 -5.53 7.27 -0.48
N LEU A 73 -5.23 8.08 0.54
CA LEU A 73 -3.98 7.99 1.29
C LEU A 73 -3.85 6.64 2.00
N PHE A 74 -4.85 6.26 2.79
CA PHE A 74 -4.86 4.98 3.49
C PHE A 74 -5.09 3.80 2.56
N GLY A 75 -5.97 3.92 1.57
CA GLY A 75 -6.24 2.86 0.60
C GLY A 75 -4.98 2.49 -0.19
N GLY A 76 -4.28 3.48 -0.75
CA GLY A 76 -3.02 3.25 -1.45
C GLY A 76 -1.92 2.72 -0.54
N SER A 77 -1.85 3.20 0.71
CA SER A 77 -0.88 2.69 1.69
C SER A 77 -1.12 1.22 2.06
N VAL A 78 -2.37 0.85 2.36
CA VAL A 78 -2.73 -0.53 2.72
C VAL A 78 -2.51 -1.48 1.54
N VAL A 79 -3.01 -1.12 0.36
CA VAL A 79 -2.84 -1.94 -0.85
C VAL A 79 -1.36 -2.06 -1.22
N GLY A 80 -0.61 -0.96 -1.17
CA GLY A 80 0.81 -0.96 -1.48
C GLY A 80 1.63 -1.83 -0.54
N LEU A 81 1.41 -1.71 0.77
CA LEU A 81 2.07 -2.55 1.78
C LEU A 81 1.70 -4.03 1.62
N PHE A 82 0.46 -4.33 1.31
CA PHE A 82 0.00 -5.71 1.08
C PHE A 82 0.78 -6.36 -0.07
N PHE A 83 0.88 -5.70 -1.23
CA PHE A 83 1.61 -6.24 -2.37
C PHE A 83 3.11 -6.33 -2.14
N LEU A 84 3.71 -5.35 -1.47
CA LEU A 84 5.13 -5.41 -1.07
C LEU A 84 5.40 -6.59 -0.12
N GLY A 85 4.54 -6.80 0.86
CA GLY A 85 4.62 -7.94 1.77
C GLY A 85 4.49 -9.27 1.03
N PHE A 86 3.52 -9.37 0.11
CA PHE A 86 3.31 -10.57 -0.69
C PHE A 86 4.49 -10.88 -1.61
N ALA A 87 5.06 -9.87 -2.27
CA ALA A 87 6.29 -10.03 -3.07
C ALA A 87 7.46 -10.56 -2.24
N LYS A 88 7.60 -10.06 -1.00
CA LYS A 88 8.66 -10.51 -0.08
C LYS A 88 8.45 -11.96 0.38
N LEU A 89 7.21 -12.37 0.59
CA LEU A 89 6.88 -13.78 0.89
C LEU A 89 7.26 -14.70 -0.28
N ILE A 90 6.90 -14.34 -1.51
CA ILE A 90 7.26 -15.13 -2.70
C ILE A 90 8.78 -15.27 -2.81
N THR A 91 9.51 -14.16 -2.66
CA THR A 91 10.98 -14.16 -2.70
C THR A 91 11.56 -15.11 -1.66
N THR A 92 11.03 -15.06 -0.43
CA THR A 92 11.49 -15.93 0.67
C THR A 92 11.25 -17.42 0.37
N VAL A 93 10.11 -17.76 -0.23
CA VAL A 93 9.80 -19.15 -0.60
C VAL A 93 10.73 -19.65 -1.70
N LEU A 94 10.97 -18.84 -2.74
CA LEU A 94 11.88 -19.18 -3.82
C LEU A 94 13.32 -19.38 -3.33
N ASP A 95 13.79 -18.53 -2.41
CA ASP A 95 15.11 -18.67 -1.80
C ASP A 95 15.23 -19.98 -1.00
N GLN A 96 14.18 -20.34 -0.24
CA GLN A 96 14.16 -21.60 0.51
C GLN A 96 14.17 -22.83 -0.40
N GLU A 97 13.41 -22.79 -1.50
CA GLU A 97 13.40 -23.86 -2.50
C GLU A 97 14.79 -24.03 -3.14
N HIS A 98 15.45 -22.92 -3.46
CA HIS A 98 16.80 -22.95 -4.04
C HIS A 98 17.82 -23.58 -3.09
N VAL A 99 17.82 -23.17 -1.82
CA VAL A 99 18.70 -23.74 -0.77
C VAL A 99 18.42 -25.23 -0.56
N LEU A 100 17.16 -25.65 -0.59
CA LEU A 100 16.80 -27.06 -0.44
C LEU A 100 17.33 -27.89 -1.62
N ASN A 101 17.13 -27.42 -2.85
CA ASN A 101 17.62 -28.08 -4.05
C ASN A 101 19.15 -28.18 -4.09
N GLU A 102 19.87 -27.14 -3.64
CA GLU A 102 21.33 -27.16 -3.55
C GLU A 102 21.82 -28.21 -2.53
N LYS A 103 21.20 -28.26 -1.35
CA LYS A 103 21.53 -29.26 -0.32
C LYS A 103 21.28 -30.69 -0.80
N LEU A 104 20.14 -30.94 -1.46
CA LEU A 104 19.85 -32.24 -2.06
C LEU A 104 20.90 -32.60 -3.12
N GLY A 105 21.26 -31.68 -4.00
CA GLY A 105 22.29 -31.90 -5.02
C GLY A 105 23.65 -32.27 -4.42
N ASN A 106 24.06 -31.61 -3.34
CA ASN A 106 25.30 -31.92 -2.62
C ASN A 106 25.27 -33.29 -1.95
N ILE A 107 24.13 -33.67 -1.34
CA ILE A 107 23.94 -35.00 -0.76
C ILE A 107 24.02 -36.08 -1.84
N THR A 108 23.35 -35.89 -2.98
CA THR A 108 23.39 -36.85 -4.10
C THR A 108 24.82 -37.03 -4.63
N ARG A 109 25.60 -35.94 -4.78
CA ARG A 109 27.01 -36.02 -5.18
C ARG A 109 27.85 -36.80 -4.16
N ALA A 110 27.68 -36.52 -2.87
CA ALA A 110 28.40 -37.23 -1.81
C ALA A 110 28.10 -38.73 -1.79
N ILE A 111 26.83 -39.13 -2.01
CA ILE A 111 26.45 -40.55 -2.12
C ILE A 111 27.14 -41.23 -3.31
N GLN A 112 27.14 -40.59 -4.48
CA GLN A 112 27.80 -41.12 -5.69
C GLN A 112 29.31 -41.29 -5.51
N GLU A 113 29.98 -40.34 -4.85
CA GLU A 113 31.42 -40.46 -4.53
C GLU A 113 31.69 -41.61 -3.55
N THR A 114 30.80 -41.82 -2.58
CA THR A 114 30.93 -42.89 -1.59
C THR A 114 30.73 -44.27 -2.22
N GLU A 115 29.74 -44.44 -3.11
CA GLU A 115 29.55 -45.68 -3.87
C GLU A 115 30.74 -45.97 -4.79
N LYS A 116 31.26 -44.96 -5.50
CA LYS A 116 32.43 -45.10 -6.36
C LYS A 116 33.68 -45.54 -5.60
N HIS A 117 33.85 -45.15 -4.34
CA HIS A 117 34.96 -45.63 -3.51
C HIS A 117 34.77 -47.07 -3.02
N ARG A 118 33.51 -47.55 -2.92
CA ARG A 118 33.18 -48.90 -2.46
C ARG A 118 33.39 -49.96 -3.54
N ASP A 119 33.19 -49.62 -4.81
CA ASP A 119 33.39 -50.53 -5.96
C ASP A 119 34.87 -50.72 -6.37
N VAL A 120 35.79 -49.94 -5.80
CA VAL A 120 37.23 -49.97 -6.13
C VAL A 120 38.06 -50.64 -5.02
N SER A 121 37.42 -51.10 -3.93
CA SER A 121 38.05 -51.89 -2.84
C SER A 121 37.63 -53.34 -2.92
#